data_AF-A0A945W1K8-F1
#
_entry.id   AF-A0A945W1K8-F1
#
_cell.length_a   1.000
_cell.length_b   1.000
_cell.length_c   1.000
_cell.angle_alpha   90.00
_cell.angle_beta   90.00
_cell.angle_gamma   90.00
#
_symmetry.space_group_name_H-M   'P 1'
#
loop_
_entity.id
_entity.type
_entity.pdbx_description
1 polymer ?
#
loop_
_entity_poly.entity_id
_entity_poly.type
_entity_poly.pdbx_seq_one_letter_code
_entity_poly.pdbx_strand_id
1 'polypeptide(L)' 'MKYPDIKVQLTGNDGNAYAILANVGKALKRANVDAAEIASFKHEAMFGDYDHLLQTCMRWVTVG' A
#
# COMPACT_ATOMS: atom_id res chain seq x y z
N MET A 1 9.96 -4.53 -5.07
CA MET A 1 9.51 -3.13 -5.01
C MET A 1 9.14 -2.69 -6.40
N LYS A 2 7.86 -2.38 -6.63
CA LYS A 2 7.32 -2.02 -7.95
C LYS A 2 7.39 -0.50 -8.20
N TYR A 3 7.20 0.30 -7.16
CA TYR A 3 7.25 1.77 -7.20
C TYR A 3 8.18 2.32 -6.11
N PRO A 4 9.50 2.38 -6.37
CA PRO A 4 10.47 2.83 -5.38
C PRO A 4 10.35 4.33 -5.03
N ASP A 5 9.86 5.15 -5.97
CA ASP A 5 9.63 6.60 -5.79
C ASP A 5 8.46 6.92 -4.85
N ILE A 6 7.55 5.96 -4.66
CA ILE A 6 6.38 6.16 -3.81
C ILE A 6 6.76 5.80 -2.38
N LYS A 7 6.96 6.83 -1.56
CA LYS A 7 7.24 6.69 -0.13
C LYS A 7 5.95 6.82 0.68
N VAL A 8 5.66 5.81 1.49
CA VAL A 8 4.52 5.81 2.40
C VAL A 8 5.02 5.60 3.82
N GLN A 9 4.69 6.53 4.71
CA GLN A 9 5.02 6.40 6.11
C GLN A 9 4.01 5.43 6.76
N LEU A 10 4.51 4.29 7.22
CA LEU A 10 3.70 3.29 7.93
C LEU A 10 3.79 3.46 9.45
N THR A 11 4.81 4.17 9.93
CA THR A 11 5.07 4.38 11.35
C THR A 11 4.34 5.64 11.84
N GLY A 12 3.49 5.49 12.87
CA GLY A 12 2.87 6.62 13.58
C GLY A 12 1.40 6.90 13.31
N ASN A 13 0.76 6.24 12.33
CA ASN A 13 -0.65 6.46 12.04
C ASN A 13 -1.45 5.16 12.17
N ASP A 14 -1.76 4.80 13.42
CA ASP A 14 -2.70 3.77 13.87
C ASP A 14 -2.47 2.38 13.27
N GLY A 15 -2.16 1.38 14.12
CA GLY A 15 -1.87 -0.02 13.76
C GLY A 15 -3.00 -0.80 13.07
N ASN A 16 -3.93 -0.13 12.39
CA ASN A 16 -5.04 -0.69 11.64
C ASN A 16 -4.63 -0.95 10.19
N ALA A 17 -4.78 -2.20 9.73
CA ALA A 17 -4.50 -2.63 8.36
C ALA A 17 -5.16 -1.73 7.30
N TYR A 18 -6.41 -1.31 7.57
CA TYR A 18 -7.19 -0.45 6.69
C TYR A 18 -6.61 0.96 6.54
N ALA A 19 -5.99 1.52 7.59
CA ALA A 19 -5.36 2.84 7.52
C ALA A 19 -4.14 2.80 6.60
N ILE A 20 -3.33 1.74 6.71
CA ILE A 20 -2.20 1.46 5.83
C ILE A 20 -2.68 1.31 4.38
N LEU A 21 -3.69 0.48 4.12
CA LEU A 21 -4.28 0.30 2.79
C LEU A 21 -4.71 1.64 2.18
N ALA A 22 -5.39 2.48 2.97
CA ALA A 22 -5.86 3.78 2.52
C ALA A 22 -4.71 4.74 2.21
N ASN A 23 -3.65 4.75 3.02
CA ASN A 23 -2.47 5.59 2.80
C ASN A 23 -1.70 5.16 1.54
N VAL A 24 -1.44 3.87 1.37
CA VAL A 24 -0.78 3.35 0.16
C VAL A 24 -1.62 3.60 -1.08
N GLY A 25 -2.93 3.35 -1.02
CA GLY A 25 -3.84 3.64 -2.13
C GLY A 25 -3.87 5.13 -2.53
N LYS A 26 -3.83 6.04 -1.55
CA LYS A 26 -3.71 7.48 -1.83
C LYS A 26 -2.37 7.83 -2.47
N ALA A 27 -1.27 7.24 -2.01
CA ALA A 27 0.06 7.47 -2.56
C ALA A 27 0.20 6.98 -4.00
N LEU A 28 -0.30 5.78 -4.30
CA LEU A 28 -0.38 5.25 -5.67
C LEU A 28 -1.20 6.16 -6.58
N LYS A 29 -2.35 6.64 -6.12
CA LYS A 29 -3.18 7.59 -6.87
C LYS A 29 -2.48 8.91 -7.13
N ARG A 30 -1.73 9.45 -6.16
CA ARG A 30 -0.94 10.67 -6.31
C ARG A 30 0.21 10.51 -7.30
N ALA A 31 0.79 9.31 -7.37
CA ALA A 31 1.82 8.96 -8.34
C ALA A 31 1.26 8.65 -9.74
N ASN A 32 -0.04 8.89 -9.97
CA ASN A 32 -0.73 8.67 -11.23
C ASN A 32 -0.65 7.21 -11.73
N VAL A 33 -0.59 6.25 -10.79
CA VAL A 33 -0.65 4.82 -11.08
C VAL A 33 -2.03 4.47 -11.62
N ASP A 34 -2.07 3.56 -12.58
CA ASP A 34 -3.30 3.13 -13.23
C ASP A 34 -4.33 2.58 -12.22
N ALA A 35 -5.61 2.85 -12.45
CA ALA A 35 -6.68 2.40 -11.57
C ALA A 35 -6.75 0.86 -11.48
N ALA A 36 -6.39 0.13 -12.54
CA ALA A 36 -6.35 -1.33 -12.56
C ALA A 36 -5.21 -1.88 -11.68
N GLU A 37 -4.05 -1.20 -11.66
CA GLU A 37 -2.92 -1.53 -10.78
C GLU A 37 -3.30 -1.31 -9.31
N ILE A 38 -3.95 -0.18 -9.00
CA ILE A 38 -4.43 0.12 -7.65
C ILE A 38 -5.49 -0.90 -7.20
N ALA A 39 -6.38 -1.31 -8.10
CA ALA A 39 -7.38 -2.33 -7.81
C ALA A 39 -6.74 -3.70 -7.52
N SER A 40 -5.73 -4.08 -8.31
CA SER A 40 -4.97 -5.32 -8.10
C SER A 40 -4.23 -5.31 -6.76
N PHE A 41 -3.55 -4.21 -6.44
CA PHE A 41 -2.92 -4.01 -5.13
C PHE A 41 -3.93 -4.15 -3.98
N LYS A 42 -5.08 -3.48 -4.08
CA LYS A 42 -6.11 -3.54 -3.04
C LYS A 42 -6.65 -4.95 -2.87
N HIS A 43 -6.86 -5.68 -3.96
CA HIS A 43 -7.35 -7.04 -3.92
C HIS A 43 -6.33 -7.99 -3.27
N GLU A 44 -5.05 -7.90 -3.65
CA GLU A 44 -3.95 -8.67 -3.05
C GLU A 44 -3.81 -8.33 -1.55
N ALA A 45 -3.82 -7.05 -1.19
CA ALA A 45 -3.69 -6.60 0.20
C ALA A 45 -4.91 -6.95 1.07
N MET A 46 -6.10 -7.10 0.49
CA MET A 46 -7.30 -7.59 1.21
C MET A 46 -7.33 -9.12 1.38
N PHE A 47 -6.50 -9.86 0.63
CA PHE A 47 -6.57 -11.33 0.57
C PHE A 47 -5.81 -12.03 1.73
N GLY A 48 -5.75 -11.43 2.92
CA GLY A 48 -5.06 -12.08 4.04
C GLY A 48 -5.08 -11.27 5.32
N ASP A 49 -4.20 -11.65 6.23
CA ASP A 49 -4.06 -11.02 7.54
C ASP A 49 -3.17 -9.77 7.48
N TYR A 50 -3.04 -9.10 8.62
CA TYR A 50 -2.26 -7.87 8.79
C TYR A 50 -0.82 -7.96 8.21
N ASP A 51 -0.13 -9.08 8.46
CA ASP A 51 1.21 -9.33 7.90
C ASP A 51 1.21 -9.41 6.37
N HIS A 52 0.20 -10.07 5.78
CA HIS A 52 0.07 -10.18 4.33
C HIS A 52 -0.12 -8.80 3.68
N LEU A 53 -0.94 -7.95 4.30
CA LEU A 53 -1.11 -6.57 3.89
C LEU A 53 0.20 -5.79 3.97
N LEU A 54 0.96 -5.94 5.07
CA LEU A 54 2.24 -5.25 5.25
C LEU A 54 3.27 -5.67 4.19
N GLN A 55 3.41 -6.97 3.96
CA GLN A 55 4.29 -7.51 2.92
C GLN A 55 3.89 -7.03 1.52
N THR A 56 2.59 -6.99 1.23
CA THR A 56 2.08 -6.46 -0.04
C THR A 56 2.44 -4.99 -0.18
N CYS A 57 2.22 -4.17 0.85
CA CYS A 57 2.60 -2.76 0.84
C CYS A 57 4.11 -2.57 0.60
N MET A 58 4.95 -3.33 1.30
CA MET A 58 6.42 -3.31 1.13
C MET A 58 6.88 -3.78 -0.27
N ARG A 59 6.14 -4.69 -0.91
CA ARG A 59 6.44 -5.13 -2.29
C ARG A 59 6.09 -4.07 -3.31
N TRP A 60 5.04 -3.29 -3.07
CA TRP A 60 4.53 -2.31 -4.01
C TRP A 60 5.18 -0.93 -3.86
N VAL A 61 5.32 -0.41 -2.65
CA VAL A 61 5.83 0.93 -2.36
C VAL A 61 7.01 0.90 -1.39
N THR A 62 7.77 1.99 -1.33
CA THR A 62 8.80 2.17 -0.31
C THR A 62 8.14 2.58 1.00
N VAL A 63 8.32 1.77 2.04
CA VAL A 63 7.82 2.08 3.38
C VAL A 63 8.94 2.71 4.21
N GLY A 64 8.61 3.79 4.92
CA GLY A 64 9.53 4.54 5.78
C GLY A 64 8.97 4.75 7.18
#